data_AF-A0A7X9PEK0-F1
#
_entry.id   AF-A0A7X9PEK0-F1
#
_cell.length_a   1.000
_cell.length_b   1.000
_cell.length_c   1.000
_cell.angle_alpha   90.00
_cell.angle_beta   90.00
_cell.angle_gamma   90.00
#
_symmetry.space_group_name_H-M   'P 1'
#
loop_
_entity.id
_entity.type
_entity.pdbx_description
1 polymer ?
#
loop_
_entity_poly.entity_id
_entity_poly.type
_entity_poly.pdbx_seq_one_letter_code
_entity_poly.pdbx_strand_id
1 'polypeptide(L)' 'MNSSQYPIYLSCLPGLEPALLEECRALNIQANPAKKNEKANEEEKGGLEFSGTLDQIYACNLQLRTASRV' A
#
# COMPACT_ATOMS: atom_id res chain seq x y z
N MET A 1 -22.58 5.56 2.69
CA MET A 1 -21.21 5.82 3.17
C MET A 1 -20.47 6.52 2.04
N ASN A 2 -19.76 7.62 2.31
CA ASN A 2 -19.12 8.43 1.26
C ASN A 2 -18.12 7.58 0.47
N SER A 3 -18.34 7.43 -0.84
CA SER A 3 -17.45 6.73 -1.77
C SER A 3 -16.26 7.59 -2.20
N SER A 4 -15.71 8.38 -1.27
CA SER A 4 -14.53 9.20 -1.53
C SER A 4 -13.33 8.30 -1.71
N GLN A 5 -12.63 8.48 -2.83
CA GLN A 5 -11.41 7.76 -3.17
C GLN A 5 -10.20 8.58 -2.71
N TYR A 6 -9.30 7.94 -1.98
CA TYR A 6 -8.08 8.51 -1.46
C TYR A 6 -6.87 7.82 -2.11
N PRO A 7 -5.83 8.56 -2.53
CA PRO A 7 -4.56 7.97 -2.88
C PRO A 7 -3.86 7.50 -1.58
N ILE A 8 -3.51 6.21 -1.52
CA ILE A 8 -2.96 5.56 -0.32
C ILE A 8 -1.60 4.95 -0.68
N TYR A 9 -0.64 5.08 0.23
CA TYR A 9 0.72 4.57 0.08
C TYR A 9 1.09 3.66 1.25
N LEU A 10 1.28 2.39 0.94
CA LEU A 10 1.70 1.37 1.89
C LEU A 10 3.22 1.29 1.89
N SER A 11 3.85 1.62 3.01
CA SER A 11 5.29 1.48 3.19
C SER A 11 5.64 0.11 3.76
N CYS A 12 6.71 -0.51 3.26
CA CYS A 12 7.29 -1.73 3.80
C CYS A 12 8.81 -1.73 3.64
N LEU A 13 9.46 -2.71 4.26
CA LEU A 13 10.88 -2.94 4.01
C LEU A 13 11.11 -3.31 2.52
N PRO A 14 12.25 -2.89 1.91
CA PRO A 14 12.60 -3.30 0.57
C PRO A 14 12.67 -4.84 0.45
N GLY A 15 12.06 -5.41 -0.58
CA GLY A 15 11.97 -6.86 -0.80
C GLY A 15 10.74 -7.54 -0.19
N LEU A 16 9.97 -6.84 0.66
CA LEU A 16 8.70 -7.34 1.22
C LEU A 16 7.47 -6.94 0.39
N GLU A 17 7.64 -6.20 -0.70
CA GLU A 17 6.56 -5.77 -1.59
C GLU A 17 5.73 -6.94 -2.14
N PRO A 18 6.33 -8.09 -2.54
CA PRO A 18 5.54 -9.23 -3.00
C PRO A 18 4.65 -9.82 -1.91
N ALA A 19 5.14 -9.89 -0.66
CA ALA A 19 4.35 -10.38 0.46
C ALA A 19 3.19 -9.41 0.79
N LEU A 20 3.49 -8.11 0.82
CA LEU A 20 2.48 -7.07 1.01
C LEU A 20 1.43 -7.07 -0.11
N LEU A 21 1.83 -7.38 -1.34
CA LEU A 21 0.93 -7.45 -2.48
C LEU A 21 -0.06 -8.61 -2.33
N GLU A 22 0.39 -9.77 -1.84
CA GLU A 22 -0.50 -10.90 -1.54
C GLU A 22 -1.46 -10.57 -0.39
N GLU A 23 -1.02 -9.85 0.66
CA GLU A 23 -1.92 -9.38 1.72
C GLU A 23 -2.99 -8.44 1.16
N CYS A 24 -2.61 -7.46 0.32
CA CYS A 24 -3.56 -6.58 -0.35
C CYS A 24 -4.57 -7.36 -1.21
N ARG A 25 -4.11 -8.37 -1.96
CA ARG A 25 -5.01 -9.24 -2.75
C ARG A 25 -5.99 -10.00 -1.88
N ALA A 26 -5.55 -10.51 -0.73
CA ALA A 26 -6.43 -11.18 0.23
C ALA A 26 -7.54 -10.26 0.77
N LEU A 27 -7.31 -8.94 0.79
CA LEU A 27 -8.29 -7.90 1.16
C LEU A 27 -9.10 -7.37 -0.02
N ASN A 28 -8.97 -7.96 -1.22
CA ASN A 28 -9.54 -7.45 -2.46
C ASN A 28 -9.10 -6.02 -2.81
N ILE A 29 -7.88 -5.65 -2.42
CA ILE A 29 -7.26 -4.35 -2.73
C ILE A 29 -6.30 -4.53 -3.91
N GLN A 30 -6.55 -3.80 -4.99
CA GLN A 30 -5.67 -3.77 -6.16
C GLN A 30 -4.59 -2.71 -5.97
N ALA A 31 -3.48 -3.12 -5.34
CA ALA A 31 -2.31 -2.27 -5.18
C ALA A 31 -1.25 -2.55 -6.25
N ASN A 32 -0.51 -1.51 -6.62
CA ASN A 32 0.60 -1.58 -7.56
C ASN A 32 1.91 -1.26 -6.84
N PRO A 33 3.05 -1.79 -7.27
CA PRO A 33 4.35 -1.30 -6.82
C PRO A 33 4.43 0.21 -7.02
N ALA A 34 4.80 0.93 -5.97
CA ALA A 34 4.94 2.38 -6.07
C ALA A 34 5.99 2.73 -7.13
N LYS A 35 5.66 3.69 -8.00
CA LYS A 35 6.59 4.13 -9.02
C LYS A 35 7.79 4.79 -8.36
N LYS A 36 9.00 4.47 -8.82
CA LYS A 36 10.20 5.22 -8.46
C LYS A 36 9.97 6.70 -8.77
N ASN A 37 9.92 7.53 -7.74
CA ASN A 37 10.07 8.96 -7.93
C ASN A 37 11.50 9.20 -8.43
N GLU A 38 11.67 9.71 -9.65
CA GLU A 38 12.99 10.06 -10.21
C GLU A 38 13.72 11.15 -9.40
N LYS A 39 13.03 11.78 -8.44
CA LYS A 39 13.56 12.78 -7.49
C LYS A 39 13.78 12.25 -6.08
N ALA A 40 13.29 11.07 -5.75
CA ALA A 40 13.56 10.45 -4.47
C ALA A 40 14.88 9.69 -4.58
N ASN A 41 15.81 9.97 -3.67
CA ASN A 41 17.01 9.16 -3.51
C ASN A 41 16.62 7.68 -3.47
N GLU A 42 17.52 6.80 -3.92
CA GLU A 42 17.33 5.36 -4.17
C GLU A 42 16.77 4.52 -2.99
N GLU A 43 16.46 5.16 -1.86
CA GLU A 43 15.93 4.64 -0.60
C GLU A 43 14.40 4.44 -0.59
N GLU A 44 13.63 5.01 -1.53
CA GLU A 44 12.19 4.70 -1.71
C GLU A 44 11.94 3.39 -2.49
N LYS A 45 12.74 2.36 -2.23
CA LYS A 45 12.40 0.98 -2.61
C LYS A 45 11.69 0.35 -1.42
N GLY A 46 10.37 0.15 -1.49
CA GLY A 46 9.66 -0.51 -0.39
C GLY A 46 8.23 -0.03 -0.20
N GLY A 47 7.39 -0.13 -1.22
CA GLY A 47 5.99 0.23 -1.01
C GLY A 47 5.06 -0.08 -2.17
N LEU A 48 3.77 -0.07 -1.86
CA LEU A 48 2.68 -0.23 -2.81
C LEU A 48 1.75 0.99 -2.76
N GLU A 49 1.14 1.32 -3.88
CA GLU A 49 0.17 2.40 -4.01
C GLU A 49 -1.16 1.89 -4.55
N PHE A 50 -2.26 2.45 -4.05
CA PHE A 50 -3.59 2.22 -4.59
C PHE A 50 -4.50 3.42 -4.32
N SER A 51 -5.66 3.46 -5.00
CA SER A 51 -6.73 4.38 -4.65
C SER A 51 -7.88 3.61 -4.03
N GLY A 52 -8.33 4.05 -2.85
CA GLY A 52 -9.33 3.33 -2.09
C GLY A 52 -10.20 4.20 -1.18
N THR A 53 -11.16 3.55 -0.55
CA THR A 53 -12.10 4.16 0.38
C THR A 53 -11.55 4.20 1.81
N LEU A 54 -12.24 4.94 2.69
CA LEU A 54 -11.91 4.99 4.11
C LEU A 54 -11.96 3.60 4.77
N ASP A 55 -12.92 2.76 4.37
CA ASP A 55 -13.05 1.38 4.87
C ASP A 55 -11.82 0.53 4.50
N GLN A 56 -11.27 0.74 3.30
CA GLN A 56 -10.03 0.09 2.87
C GLN A 56 -8.82 0.59 3.66
N ILE A 57 -8.78 1.88 4.04
CA ILE A 57 -7.73 2.41 4.94
C ILE A 57 -7.79 1.71 6.30
N TYR A 58 -8.99 1.55 6.87
CA TYR A 58 -9.17 0.85 8.14
C TYR A 58 -8.82 -0.63 8.05
N ALA A 59 -9.25 -1.31 6.98
CA ALA A 59 -8.89 -2.70 6.73
C ALA A 59 -7.37 -2.88 6.62
N CYS A 60 -6.69 -2.00 5.87
CA CYS A 60 -5.24 -2.02 5.75
C CYS A 60 -4.55 -1.88 7.11
N ASN A 61 -4.96 -0.90 7.92
CA ASN A 61 -4.38 -0.68 9.25
C ASN A 61 -4.62 -1.84 10.22
N LEU A 62 -5.74 -2.56 10.06
CA LEU A 62 -6.11 -3.66 10.96
C LEU A 62 -5.48 -5.00 10.56
N GLN A 63 -5.29 -5.25 9.26
CA GLN A 63 -5.03 -6.60 8.73
C GLN A 63 -3.66 -6.78 8.10
N LEU A 64 -3.02 -5.72 7.57
CA LEU A 64 -1.69 -5.83 6.97
C LEU A 64 -0.64 -6.05 8.06
N ARG A 65 0.19 -7.08 7.89
CA ARG A 65 1.24 -7.43 8.85
C ARG A 65 2.63 -7.09 8.33
N THR A 66 2.78 -7.01 7.01
CA THR A 66 4.06 -6.67 6.37
C THR A 66 4.21 -5.18 6.10
N ALA A 67 3.13 -4.40 6.21
CA ALA A 67 3.17 -2.95 6.10
C ALA A 67 3.73 -2.32 7.39
N SER A 68 4.67 -1.40 7.23
CA SER A 68 5.16 -0.55 8.32
C SER A 68 4.15 0.54 8.64
N ARG A 69 3.55 1.15 7.61
CA ARG A 69 2.52 2.21 7.68
C ARG A 69 1.65 2.24 6.41
N VAL A 70 0.43 2.74 6.57
CA VAL A 70 -0.61 2.96 5.54
C VAL A 70 -0.80 4.45 5.30
#